data_AF-A0A1H6DX26-F1
#
_entry.id   AF-A0A1H6DX26-F1
#
_cell.length_a   1.000
_cell.length_b   1.000
_cell.length_c   1.000
_cell.angle_alpha   90.00
_cell.angle_beta   90.00
_cell.angle_gamma   90.00
#
_symmetry.space_group_name_H-M   'P 1'
#
loop_
_entity.id
_entity.type
_entity.pdbx_description
1 polymer ?
#
loop_
_entity_poly.entity_id
_entity_poly.type
_entity_poly.pdbx_seq_one_letter_code
_entity_poly.pdbx_strand_id
1 'polypeptide(L)'
;MSTAPRVVIVHRRTEYQELIARHGTRGQAAFFLRGRGRDIAELEDRHERTTAAIARVAAAVPVDWRRGVVERADVSRFLFAPDDVVVVVGQDGLVANAAKYLDGQPVIGIDPEPGRNAGTLVAHAPGDLPELLRATGQVEERTMVQAQLDDGQRLLALNEIFIGHPGHQTARYELQPSGSGAEAQASSGVIVASGTGATGWCRSIALERGSGLRLPRPPEPRLVWFVREAWPSPATGTSMTEGELAGDELALTVQSDQLVAFGDGIESDALTLTWGQRLRIGRAPARLRLVR
;
A
#
# COMPACT_ATOMS: atom_id res chain seq x y z
N MET A 1 12.85 2.15 -32.72
CA MET A 1 14.09 2.11 -31.94
C MET A 1 13.68 1.96 -30.48
N SER A 2 14.08 0.88 -29.80
CA SER A 2 13.84 0.77 -28.35
C SER A 2 14.63 1.88 -27.66
N THR A 3 13.96 2.77 -26.95
CA THR A 3 14.64 3.70 -26.05
C THR A 3 15.38 2.91 -24.98
N ALA A 4 16.53 3.40 -24.54
CA ALA A 4 17.20 2.81 -23.39
C ALA A 4 16.26 2.88 -22.18
N PRO A 5 16.17 1.79 -21.37
CA PRO A 5 15.29 1.76 -20.21
C PRO A 5 15.55 2.92 -19.25
N ARG A 6 14.54 3.25 -18.43
CA ARG A 6 14.65 4.27 -17.39
C ARG A 6 14.53 3.62 -16.03
N VAL A 7 15.48 3.88 -15.13
CA VAL A 7 15.32 3.55 -13.71
C VAL A 7 14.63 4.72 -13.00
N VAL A 8 13.53 4.43 -12.30
CA VAL A 8 12.82 5.40 -11.47
C VAL A 8 13.06 5.05 -10.00
N ILE A 9 13.81 5.89 -9.29
CA ILE A 9 14.11 5.71 -7.88
C ILE A 9 12.98 6.34 -7.06
N VAL A 10 12.25 5.53 -6.31
CA VAL A 10 11.20 5.97 -5.40
C VAL A 10 11.74 5.98 -3.98
N HIS A 11 11.62 7.12 -3.29
CA HIS A 11 12.00 7.23 -1.89
C HIS A 11 10.97 8.05 -1.11
N ARG A 12 11.09 8.11 0.22
CA ARG A 12 10.32 9.04 1.06
C ARG A 12 11.25 9.99 1.79
N ARG A 13 10.71 11.10 2.28
CA ARG A 13 11.41 11.92 3.26
C ARG A 13 11.66 11.11 4.52
N THR A 14 12.84 11.31 5.10
CA THR A 14 13.21 10.69 6.37
C THR A 14 12.55 11.44 7.53
N GLU A 15 12.38 10.77 8.67
CA GLU A 15 11.87 11.42 9.90
C GLU A 15 12.71 12.64 10.28
N TYR A 16 14.02 12.61 10.02
CA TYR A 16 14.91 13.77 10.19
C TYR A 16 14.47 14.94 9.31
N GLN A 17 14.31 14.73 8.00
CA GLN A 17 13.90 15.79 7.07
C GLN A 17 12.51 16.36 7.41
N GLU A 18 11.57 15.49 7.81
CA GLU A 18 10.24 15.91 8.27
C GLU A 18 10.33 16.80 9.53
N LEU A 19 11.23 16.45 10.47
CA LEU A 19 11.45 17.22 11.68
C LEU A 19 12.11 18.59 11.39
N ILE A 20 13.11 18.63 10.51
CA ILE A 20 13.72 19.89 10.07
C ILE A 20 12.69 20.77 9.35
N ALA A 21 11.87 20.21 8.47
CA ALA A 21 10.83 20.96 7.78
C ALA A 21 9.81 21.61 8.74
N ARG A 22 9.51 20.95 9.87
CA ARG A 22 8.59 21.47 10.89
C ARG A 22 9.24 22.50 11.82
N HIS A 23 10.51 22.31 12.19
CA HIS A 23 11.17 23.12 13.21
C HIS A 23 12.17 24.15 12.65
N GLY A 24 12.40 24.17 11.34
CA GLY A 24 13.26 25.13 10.63
C GLY A 24 14.74 24.76 10.64
N THR A 25 15.28 24.33 11.78
CA THR A 25 16.71 24.01 11.91
C THR A 25 16.97 22.75 12.74
N ARG A 26 18.16 22.17 12.56
CA ARG A 26 18.66 21.04 13.38
C ARG A 26 18.64 21.37 14.87
N GLY A 27 19.07 22.57 15.25
CA GLY A 27 19.13 22.99 16.66
C GLY A 27 17.75 23.04 17.31
N GLN A 28 16.75 23.59 16.61
CA GLN A 28 15.36 23.67 17.09
C GLN A 28 14.71 22.28 17.18
N ALA A 29 14.93 21.43 16.19
CA ALA A 29 14.50 20.03 16.20
C ALA A 29 15.10 19.26 17.39
N ALA A 30 16.40 19.40 17.64
CA ALA A 30 17.09 18.75 18.75
C ALA A 30 16.57 19.23 20.10
N PHE A 31 16.32 20.54 20.26
CA PHE A 31 15.72 21.10 21.48
C PHE A 31 14.32 20.52 21.74
N PHE A 32 13.48 20.43 20.70
CA PHE A 32 12.14 19.84 20.79
C PHE A 32 12.15 18.36 21.20
N LEU A 33 13.11 17.57 20.70
CA LEU A 33 13.25 16.16 21.06
C LEU A 33 13.79 15.95 22.47
N ARG A 34 14.76 16.77 22.90
CA ARG A 34 15.30 16.71 24.27
C ARG A 34 14.21 16.94 25.32
N GLY A 35 13.26 17.84 25.06
CA GLY A 35 12.09 18.04 25.92
C GLY A 35 11.19 16.80 26.10
N ARG A 36 11.40 15.75 25.30
CA ARG A 36 10.71 14.45 25.38
C ARG A 36 11.66 13.29 25.68
N GLY A 37 12.88 13.56 26.15
CA GLY A 37 13.87 12.53 26.46
C GLY A 37 14.40 11.78 25.24
N ARG A 38 14.35 12.37 24.04
CA ARG A 38 14.86 11.76 22.80
C ARG A 38 16.06 12.52 22.25
N ASP A 39 17.00 11.79 21.65
CA ASP A 39 18.14 12.34 20.93
C ASP A 39 17.86 12.42 19.42
N ILE A 40 18.31 13.50 18.79
CA ILE A 40 18.22 13.69 17.34
C ILE A 40 19.24 12.83 16.58
N ALA A 41 20.36 12.45 17.22
CA ALA A 41 21.43 11.68 16.57
C ALA A 41 20.92 10.39 15.93
N GLU A 42 19.99 9.68 16.58
CA GLU A 42 19.36 8.48 16.01
C GLU A 42 18.64 8.78 14.68
N LEU A 43 17.97 9.93 14.57
CA LEU A 43 17.29 10.32 13.33
C LEU A 43 18.29 10.71 12.24
N GLU A 44 19.41 11.35 12.63
CA GLU A 44 20.49 11.76 11.74
C GLU A 44 21.20 10.57 11.13
N ASP A 45 21.65 9.62 11.95
CA ASP A 45 22.34 8.41 11.48
C ASP A 45 21.50 7.62 10.46
N ARG A 46 20.18 7.57 10.69
CA ARG A 46 19.23 6.90 9.77
C ARG A 46 19.05 7.68 8.48
N HIS A 47 19.02 9.00 8.57
CA HIS A 47 18.97 9.86 7.40
C HIS A 47 20.22 9.72 6.53
N GLU A 48 21.40 9.65 7.15
CA GLU A 48 22.65 9.43 6.44
C GLU A 48 22.68 8.07 5.74
N ARG A 49 22.28 6.99 6.42
CA ARG A 49 22.16 5.65 5.80
C ARG A 49 21.21 5.65 4.61
N THR A 50 20.04 6.25 4.74
CA THR A 50 19.06 6.33 3.64
C THR A 50 19.60 7.13 2.46
N THR A 51 20.23 8.28 2.73
CA THR A 51 20.81 9.14 1.70
C THR A 51 21.97 8.44 0.97
N ALA A 52 22.83 7.74 1.72
CA ALA A 52 23.91 6.94 1.15
C ALA A 52 23.38 5.78 0.30
N ALA A 53 22.31 5.10 0.72
CA ALA A 53 21.66 4.06 -0.05
C ALA A 53 21.10 4.58 -1.37
N ILE A 54 20.38 5.71 -1.36
CA ILE A 54 19.85 6.36 -2.57
C ILE A 54 21.00 6.76 -3.50
N ALA A 55 22.07 7.36 -2.97
CA ALA A 55 23.23 7.75 -3.77
C ALA A 55 23.92 6.54 -4.42
N ARG A 56 24.08 5.44 -3.67
CA ARG A 56 24.67 4.20 -4.18
C ARG A 56 23.82 3.56 -5.27
N VAL A 57 22.50 3.49 -5.07
CA VAL A 57 21.53 3.04 -6.08
C VAL A 57 21.63 3.90 -7.33
N ALA A 58 21.61 5.22 -7.17
CA ALA A 58 21.67 6.17 -8.28
C ALA A 58 22.97 6.09 -9.08
N ALA A 59 24.09 5.74 -8.44
CA ALA A 59 25.40 5.55 -9.08
C ALA A 59 25.54 4.17 -9.75
N ALA A 60 24.74 3.18 -9.36
CA ALA A 60 24.74 1.84 -9.92
C ALA A 60 23.85 1.70 -11.17
N VAL A 61 23.08 2.73 -11.54
CA VAL A 61 22.31 2.77 -12.80
C VAL A 61 23.28 2.80 -14.00
N PRO A 62 23.09 1.95 -15.02
CA PRO A 62 23.92 1.95 -16.23
C PRO A 62 23.97 3.33 -16.92
N VAL A 63 25.14 3.68 -17.47
CA VAL A 63 25.40 5.01 -18.05
C VAL A 63 24.53 5.30 -19.28
N ASP A 64 24.14 4.26 -20.00
CA ASP A 64 23.25 4.30 -21.16
C ASP A 64 21.77 4.38 -20.79
N TRP A 65 21.41 4.17 -19.51
CA TRP A 65 20.04 4.21 -19.03
C TRP A 65 19.67 5.60 -18.52
N ARG A 66 18.39 5.93 -18.66
CA ARG A 66 17.83 7.17 -18.08
C ARG A 66 17.58 6.96 -16.59
N ARG A 67 17.65 8.05 -15.81
CA ARG A 67 17.36 8.03 -14.36
C ARG A 67 16.33 9.08 -13.99
N GLY A 68 15.28 8.67 -13.29
CA GLY A 68 14.32 9.54 -12.61
C GLY A 68 14.34 9.31 -11.10
N VAL A 69 13.92 10.30 -10.32
CA VAL A 69 13.76 10.20 -8.87
C VAL A 69 12.41 10.80 -8.51
N VAL A 70 11.66 10.12 -7.63
CA VAL A 70 10.34 10.56 -7.17
C VAL A 70 10.19 10.35 -5.66
N GLU A 71 9.72 11.38 -4.97
CA GLU A 71 9.34 11.31 -3.57
C GLU A 71 7.95 10.67 -3.42
N ARG A 72 7.71 9.91 -2.34
CA ARG A 72 6.41 9.28 -1.99
C ARG A 72 5.21 10.20 -2.20
N ALA A 73 5.33 11.48 -1.82
CA ALA A 73 4.27 12.48 -1.91
C ALA A 73 3.87 12.83 -3.36
N ASP A 74 4.71 12.45 -4.32
CA ASP A 74 4.59 12.82 -5.73
C ASP A 74 4.30 11.61 -6.62
N VAL A 75 4.31 10.39 -6.06
CA VAL A 75 4.12 9.14 -6.82
C VAL A 75 2.76 9.10 -7.52
N SER A 76 1.69 9.61 -6.89
CA SER A 76 0.33 9.58 -7.46
C SER A 76 0.17 10.42 -8.74
N ARG A 77 1.06 11.39 -8.97
CA ARG A 77 1.09 12.24 -10.16
C ARG A 77 2.26 11.92 -11.09
N PHE A 78 3.07 10.93 -10.76
CA PHE A 78 4.23 10.57 -11.54
C PHE A 78 3.84 9.67 -12.71
N LEU A 79 4.32 10.00 -13.90
CA LEU A 79 4.06 9.22 -15.11
C LEU A 79 5.17 8.17 -15.31
N PHE A 80 4.83 6.92 -14.99
CA PHE A 80 5.66 5.76 -15.29
C PHE A 80 5.51 5.36 -16.76
N ALA A 81 6.64 5.13 -17.43
CA ALA A 81 6.68 4.61 -18.78
C ALA A 81 6.61 3.07 -18.74
N PRO A 82 6.11 2.41 -19.80
CA PRO A 82 6.04 0.94 -19.83
C PRO A 82 7.41 0.24 -19.70
N ASP A 83 8.50 0.90 -20.12
CA ASP A 83 9.88 0.41 -20.06
C ASP A 83 10.65 0.82 -18.79
N ASP A 84 9.95 1.40 -17.80
CA ASP A 84 10.57 1.77 -16.52
C ASP A 84 10.90 0.54 -15.67
N VAL A 85 12.05 0.60 -14.99
CA VAL A 85 12.38 -0.26 -13.86
C VAL A 85 12.28 0.58 -12.59
N VAL A 86 11.40 0.17 -11.67
CA VAL A 86 11.14 0.94 -10.45
C VAL A 86 12.02 0.42 -9.33
N VAL A 87 12.82 1.29 -8.74
CA VAL A 87 13.69 0.97 -7.60
C VAL A 87 13.20 1.72 -6.38
N VAL A 88 12.61 1.01 -5.44
CA VAL A 88 12.11 1.59 -4.19
C VAL A 88 13.20 1.49 -3.13
N VAL A 89 13.61 2.62 -2.55
CA VAL A 89 14.59 2.66 -1.46
C VAL A 89 13.88 3.11 -0.18
N GLY A 90 13.67 2.17 0.75
CA GLY A 90 12.95 2.47 1.99
C GLY A 90 12.30 1.24 2.62
N GLN A 91 11.10 1.43 3.16
CA GLN A 91 10.34 0.41 3.89
C GLN A 91 9.35 -0.32 2.97
N ASP A 92 8.87 -1.48 3.39
CA ASP A 92 7.87 -2.29 2.66
C ASP A 92 6.66 -1.48 2.18
N GLY A 93 6.12 -0.60 3.04
CA GLY A 93 4.95 0.23 2.71
C GLY A 93 5.17 1.17 1.53
N LEU A 94 6.42 1.58 1.24
CA LEU A 94 6.72 2.40 0.08
C LEU A 94 6.60 1.61 -1.23
N VAL A 95 6.89 0.30 -1.21
CA VAL A 95 6.69 -0.58 -2.37
C VAL A 95 5.20 -0.69 -2.68
N ALA A 96 4.36 -0.89 -1.65
CA ALA A 96 2.91 -0.89 -1.82
C ALA A 96 2.40 0.44 -2.39
N ASN A 97 2.88 1.56 -1.86
CA ASN A 97 2.52 2.89 -2.35
C ASN A 97 2.91 3.13 -3.82
N ALA A 98 4.05 2.60 -4.28
CA ALA A 98 4.44 2.68 -5.68
C ALA A 98 3.60 1.74 -6.56
N ALA A 99 3.43 0.48 -6.14
CA ALA A 99 2.76 -0.57 -6.90
C ALA A 99 1.35 -0.18 -7.38
N LYS A 100 0.63 0.61 -6.58
CA LYS A 100 -0.68 1.17 -6.89
C LYS A 100 -0.76 1.92 -8.23
N TYR A 101 0.36 2.47 -8.73
CA TYR A 101 0.42 3.27 -9.95
C TYR A 101 1.21 2.60 -11.08
N LEU A 102 1.57 1.33 -10.91
CA LEU A 102 2.33 0.57 -11.89
C LEU A 102 1.42 -0.38 -12.66
N ASP A 103 1.78 -0.61 -13.92
CA ASP A 103 1.12 -1.52 -14.84
C ASP A 103 2.18 -2.35 -15.56
N GLY A 104 2.75 -3.32 -14.84
CA GLY A 104 3.69 -4.29 -15.40
C GLY A 104 5.17 -3.91 -15.30
N GLN A 105 5.54 -2.75 -14.76
CA GLN A 105 6.94 -2.42 -14.49
C GLN A 105 7.53 -3.37 -13.44
N PRO A 106 8.75 -3.89 -13.62
CA PRO A 106 9.47 -4.61 -12.58
C PRO A 106 9.85 -3.67 -11.43
N VAL A 107 9.72 -4.17 -10.21
CA VAL A 107 9.99 -3.42 -8.98
C VAL A 107 11.08 -4.09 -8.17
N ILE A 108 12.10 -3.32 -7.78
CA ILE A 108 13.19 -3.74 -6.91
C ILE A 108 13.06 -2.98 -5.59
N GLY A 109 12.92 -3.71 -4.48
CA GLY A 109 12.90 -3.13 -3.14
C GLY A 109 14.27 -3.21 -2.47
N ILE A 110 14.85 -2.04 -2.21
CA ILE A 110 16.14 -1.86 -1.53
C ILE A 110 15.89 -1.44 -0.08
N ASP A 111 16.47 -2.18 0.86
CA ASP A 111 16.43 -1.88 2.28
C ASP A 111 17.64 -1.02 2.69
N PRO A 112 17.46 0.26 3.07
CA PRO A 112 18.54 1.08 3.60
C PRO A 112 18.86 0.80 5.08
N GLU A 113 18.01 0.04 5.79
CA GLU A 113 18.12 -0.24 7.23
C GLU A 113 17.82 -1.73 7.56
N PRO A 114 18.72 -2.67 7.18
CA PRO A 114 18.55 -4.08 7.49
C PRO A 114 18.31 -4.36 8.98
N GLY A 115 17.33 -5.22 9.27
CA GLY A 115 16.96 -5.62 10.62
C GLY A 115 15.87 -4.75 11.29
N ARG A 116 15.48 -3.64 10.66
CA ARG A 116 14.36 -2.80 11.13
C ARG A 116 13.10 -2.96 10.27
N ASN A 117 13.26 -3.18 8.97
CA ASN A 117 12.16 -3.48 8.07
C ASN A 117 11.80 -4.98 8.14
N ALA A 118 10.53 -5.30 7.87
CA ALA A 118 10.09 -6.70 7.82
C ALA A 118 10.74 -7.44 6.63
N GLY A 119 11.16 -6.71 5.59
CA GLY A 119 11.96 -7.22 4.48
C GLY A 119 11.17 -8.10 3.50
N THR A 120 9.84 -8.00 3.50
CA THR A 120 8.98 -8.82 2.63
C THR A 120 8.99 -8.33 1.19
N LEU A 121 9.02 -7.00 1.02
CA LEU A 121 9.02 -6.28 -0.26
C LEU A 121 10.34 -5.54 -0.51
N VAL A 122 11.10 -5.22 0.53
CA VAL A 122 12.43 -4.60 0.47
C VAL A 122 13.50 -5.59 0.96
N ALA A 123 13.90 -6.52 0.09
CA ALA A 123 14.73 -7.65 0.48
C ALA A 123 16.23 -7.48 0.16
N HIS A 124 16.60 -6.43 -0.57
CA HIS A 124 17.92 -6.30 -1.19
C HIS A 124 18.74 -5.18 -0.58
N ALA A 125 20.06 -5.35 -0.55
CA ALA A 125 20.97 -4.29 -0.14
C ALA A 125 21.22 -3.32 -1.32
N PRO A 126 21.61 -2.06 -1.05
CA PRO A 126 21.93 -1.10 -2.12
C PRO A 126 23.05 -1.56 -3.09
N GLY A 127 23.88 -2.52 -2.65
CA GLY A 127 24.96 -3.09 -3.46
C GLY A 127 24.50 -4.07 -4.54
N ASP A 128 23.30 -4.63 -4.40
CA ASP A 128 22.83 -5.75 -5.23
C ASP A 128 22.21 -5.25 -6.55
N LEU A 129 21.96 -3.94 -6.66
CA LEU A 129 21.25 -3.33 -7.79
C LEU A 129 21.80 -3.72 -9.17
N PRO A 130 23.13 -3.73 -9.44
CA PRO A 130 23.63 -4.07 -10.77
C PRO A 130 23.22 -5.47 -11.24
N GLU A 131 23.09 -6.44 -10.32
CA GLU A 131 22.63 -7.78 -10.63
C GLU A 131 21.11 -7.82 -10.83
N LEU A 132 20.37 -7.15 -9.94
CA LEU A 132 18.91 -7.06 -10.00
C LEU A 132 18.41 -6.40 -11.29
N LEU A 133 19.12 -5.38 -11.80
CA LEU A 133 18.80 -4.75 -13.08
C LEU A 133 18.92 -5.73 -14.28
N ARG A 134 19.81 -6.72 -14.19
CA ARG A 134 19.94 -7.79 -15.20
C ARG A 134 18.88 -8.87 -15.03
N ALA A 135 18.28 -8.98 -13.85
CA ALA A 135 17.27 -9.97 -13.48
C ALA A 135 15.83 -9.45 -13.56
N THR A 136 15.56 -8.31 -14.20
CA THR A 136 14.21 -7.69 -14.26
C THR A 136 13.13 -8.54 -14.93
N GLY A 137 13.52 -9.60 -15.66
CA GLY A 137 12.60 -10.62 -16.18
C GLY A 137 12.23 -11.72 -15.19
N GLN A 138 12.96 -11.86 -14.09
CA GLN A 138 12.76 -12.87 -13.03
C GLN A 138 11.96 -12.22 -11.90
N VAL A 139 10.64 -12.33 -11.99
CA VAL A 139 9.74 -11.64 -11.06
C VAL A 139 8.84 -12.62 -10.31
N GLU A 140 8.62 -12.32 -9.04
CA GLU A 140 7.55 -12.90 -8.24
C GLU A 140 6.34 -11.97 -8.34
N GLU A 141 5.24 -12.48 -8.90
CA GLU A 141 4.01 -11.70 -8.98
C GLU A 141 3.28 -11.65 -7.64
N ARG A 142 2.80 -10.47 -7.26
CA ARG A 142 1.93 -10.26 -6.10
C ARG A 142 0.55 -9.80 -6.54
N THR A 143 -0.45 -10.46 -5.98
CA THR A 143 -1.86 -10.15 -6.18
C THR A 143 -2.20 -8.76 -5.63
N MET A 144 -2.97 -7.98 -6.40
CA MET A 144 -3.49 -6.69 -5.98
C MET A 144 -5.01 -6.73 -5.82
N VAL A 145 -5.54 -5.82 -5.02
CA VAL A 145 -6.98 -5.58 -4.83
C VAL A 145 -7.40 -4.45 -5.76
N GLN A 146 -8.57 -4.58 -6.39
CA GLN A 146 -9.20 -3.52 -7.16
C GLN A 146 -10.58 -3.19 -6.59
N ALA A 147 -10.85 -1.90 -6.42
CA ALA A 147 -12.17 -1.33 -6.22
C ALA A 147 -12.65 -0.67 -7.51
N GLN A 148 -13.91 -0.87 -7.87
CA GLN A 148 -14.55 -0.23 -9.01
C GLN A 148 -15.95 0.28 -8.65
N LEU A 149 -16.20 1.55 -8.91
CA LEU A 149 -17.52 2.17 -8.79
C LEU A 149 -18.35 1.93 -10.05
N ASP A 150 -19.66 2.06 -9.91
CA ASP A 150 -20.65 2.00 -10.99
C ASP A 150 -20.50 3.12 -12.03
N ASP A 151 -19.90 4.25 -11.69
CA ASP A 151 -19.54 5.34 -12.61
C ASP A 151 -18.23 5.10 -13.40
N GLY A 152 -17.55 3.99 -13.12
CA GLY A 152 -16.32 3.58 -13.80
C GLY A 152 -15.01 3.99 -13.13
N GLN A 153 -15.03 4.79 -12.05
CA GLN A 153 -13.82 5.08 -11.28
C GLN A 153 -13.23 3.79 -10.67
N ARG A 154 -11.89 3.75 -10.58
CA ARG A 154 -11.15 2.58 -10.11
C ARG A 154 -10.05 2.97 -9.15
N LEU A 155 -9.73 2.04 -8.26
CA LEU A 155 -8.66 2.15 -7.28
C LEU A 155 -7.95 0.81 -7.15
N LEU A 156 -6.62 0.83 -7.14
CA LEU A 156 -5.80 -0.35 -6.90
C LEU A 156 -5.12 -0.25 -5.53
N ALA A 157 -4.80 -1.41 -4.95
CA ALA A 157 -3.96 -1.51 -3.77
C ALA A 157 -3.16 -2.82 -3.79
N LEU A 158 -1.91 -2.78 -3.34
CA LEU A 158 -1.11 -3.99 -3.16
C LEU A 158 -1.54 -4.75 -1.91
N ASN A 159 -1.70 -4.05 -0.79
CA ASN A 159 -1.99 -4.66 0.50
C ASN A 159 -3.50 -4.79 0.68
N GLU A 160 -4.20 -3.67 0.84
CA GLU A 160 -5.64 -3.66 1.09
C GLU A 160 -6.33 -2.38 0.63
N ILE A 161 -7.65 -2.50 0.42
CA ILE A 161 -8.56 -1.37 0.27
C ILE A 161 -9.44 -1.32 1.51
N PHE A 162 -9.43 -0.17 2.19
CA PHE A 162 -10.39 0.17 3.24
C PHE A 162 -11.57 0.90 2.63
N ILE A 163 -12.78 0.59 3.11
CA ILE A 163 -14.04 1.24 2.73
C ILE A 163 -14.77 1.60 4.02
N GLY A 164 -14.98 2.88 4.27
CA GLY A 164 -15.64 3.31 5.49
C GLY A 164 -15.84 4.80 5.54
N HIS A 165 -16.18 5.31 6.73
CA HIS A 165 -16.39 6.73 6.90
C HIS A 165 -15.02 7.47 6.99
N PRO A 166 -14.87 8.68 6.41
CA PRO A 166 -13.60 9.44 6.43
C PRO A 166 -13.15 9.90 7.83
N GLY A 167 -14.09 10.01 8.77
CA GLY A 167 -13.84 10.22 10.20
C GLY A 167 -14.44 9.11 11.07
N HIS A 168 -14.61 9.36 12.37
CA HIS A 168 -15.08 8.36 13.33
C HIS A 168 -16.61 8.18 13.40
N GLN A 169 -17.31 8.21 12.26
CA GLN A 169 -18.75 7.94 12.22
C GLN A 169 -19.03 6.53 11.72
N THR A 170 -20.25 6.04 11.96
CA THR A 170 -20.71 4.74 11.49
C THR A 170 -20.84 4.72 9.97
N ALA A 171 -20.16 3.79 9.33
CA ALA A 171 -20.40 3.46 7.93
C ALA A 171 -21.65 2.59 7.81
N ARG A 172 -22.62 3.00 6.98
CA ARG A 172 -23.84 2.25 6.71
C ARG A 172 -23.85 1.84 5.24
N TYR A 173 -24.05 0.56 4.98
CA TYR A 173 -24.03 0.00 3.64
C TYR A 173 -24.73 -1.35 3.62
N GLU A 174 -25.16 -1.77 2.43
CA GLU A 174 -25.56 -3.15 2.18
C GLU A 174 -24.36 -3.92 1.64
N LEU A 175 -23.99 -5.02 2.31
CA LEU A 175 -22.90 -5.89 1.93
C LEU A 175 -23.44 -7.12 1.20
N GLN A 176 -22.85 -7.48 0.07
CA GLN A 176 -23.25 -8.64 -0.71
C GLN A 176 -22.02 -9.43 -1.20
N PRO A 177 -21.62 -10.48 -0.47
CA PRO A 177 -20.66 -11.46 -0.95
C PRO A 177 -21.24 -12.29 -2.11
N SER A 178 -20.38 -12.73 -3.03
CA SER A 178 -20.79 -13.64 -4.11
C SER A 178 -21.45 -14.91 -3.56
N GLY A 179 -22.54 -15.35 -4.19
CA GLY A 179 -23.30 -16.55 -3.79
C GLY A 179 -24.06 -16.43 -2.46
N SER A 180 -24.02 -15.28 -1.78
CA SER A 180 -24.74 -15.02 -0.53
C SER A 180 -25.86 -13.99 -0.72
N GLY A 181 -26.77 -13.93 0.24
CA GLY A 181 -27.73 -12.83 0.35
C GLY A 181 -27.05 -11.49 0.65
N ALA A 182 -27.82 -10.40 0.59
CA ALA A 182 -27.36 -9.10 1.04
C ALA A 182 -27.63 -8.94 2.55
N GLU A 183 -26.73 -8.27 3.26
CA GLU A 183 -26.90 -7.91 4.67
C GLU A 183 -26.69 -6.39 4.85
N ALA A 184 -27.68 -5.72 5.44
CA ALA A 184 -27.53 -4.34 5.86
C ALA A 184 -26.54 -4.28 7.04
N GLN A 185 -25.52 -3.44 6.91
CA GLN A 185 -24.38 -3.35 7.82
C GLN A 185 -24.25 -1.92 8.36
N ALA A 186 -23.92 -1.84 9.65
CA ALA A 186 -23.46 -0.62 10.32
C ALA A 186 -22.16 -0.97 11.04
N SER A 187 -21.05 -0.29 10.72
CA SER A 187 -19.73 -0.71 11.18
C SER A 187 -18.70 0.42 11.09
N SER A 188 -17.45 0.14 11.46
CA SER A 188 -16.30 1.02 11.21
C SER A 188 -15.74 0.87 9.79
N GLY A 189 -16.40 0.11 8.92
CA GLY A 189 -16.01 -0.09 7.52
C GLY A 189 -15.63 -1.54 7.21
N VAL A 190 -15.17 -1.75 5.98
CA VAL A 190 -14.71 -3.03 5.43
C VAL A 190 -13.25 -2.89 5.03
N ILE A 191 -12.48 -3.96 5.20
CA ILE A 191 -11.18 -4.10 4.57
C ILE A 191 -11.22 -5.30 3.65
N VAL A 192 -10.67 -5.15 2.45
CA VAL A 192 -10.38 -6.25 1.54
C VAL A 192 -8.88 -6.27 1.27
N ALA A 193 -8.21 -7.38 1.61
CA ALA A 193 -6.77 -7.52 1.61
C ALA A 193 -6.29 -8.66 0.70
N SER A 194 -5.16 -8.45 0.04
CA SER A 194 -4.42 -9.47 -0.71
C SER A 194 -3.58 -10.37 0.21
N GLY A 195 -2.90 -11.36 -0.37
CA GLY A 195 -1.86 -12.10 0.33
C GLY A 195 -0.76 -11.23 0.94
N THR A 196 -0.41 -10.11 0.30
CA THR A 196 0.58 -9.17 0.86
C THR A 196 -0.03 -8.36 2.01
N GLY A 197 -1.27 -7.89 1.88
CA GLY A 197 -1.96 -7.20 2.98
C GLY A 197 -2.31 -8.08 4.17
N ALA A 198 -2.43 -9.39 3.95
CA ALA A 198 -2.65 -10.40 4.98
C ALA A 198 -1.50 -10.52 6.00
N THR A 199 -0.35 -9.89 5.77
CA THR A 199 0.73 -9.78 6.78
C THR A 199 0.67 -8.49 7.61
N GLY A 200 -0.17 -7.53 7.21
CA GLY A 200 -0.30 -6.19 7.81
C GLY A 200 -1.61 -6.02 8.60
N TRP A 201 -2.38 -4.97 8.29
CA TRP A 201 -3.59 -4.60 9.04
C TRP A 201 -4.61 -5.74 9.12
N CYS A 202 -4.81 -6.46 8.02
CA CYS A 202 -5.66 -7.64 7.95
C CYS A 202 -5.26 -8.73 8.97
N ARG A 203 -3.95 -8.91 9.22
CA ARG A 203 -3.47 -9.88 10.21
C ARG A 203 -3.90 -9.49 11.62
N SER A 204 -3.75 -8.21 11.96
CA SER A 204 -4.14 -7.69 13.27
C SER A 204 -5.64 -7.90 13.52
N ILE A 205 -6.48 -7.60 12.51
CA ILE A 205 -7.93 -7.81 12.59
C ILE A 205 -8.25 -9.28 12.84
N ALA A 206 -7.66 -10.20 12.07
CA ALA A 206 -7.90 -11.62 12.19
C ALA A 206 -7.49 -12.16 13.58
N LEU A 207 -6.34 -11.72 14.11
CA LEU A 207 -5.85 -12.11 15.43
C LEU A 207 -6.74 -11.57 16.56
N GLU A 208 -7.11 -10.29 16.51
CA GLU A 208 -7.91 -9.65 17.55
C GLU A 208 -9.30 -10.29 17.70
N ARG A 209 -9.92 -10.67 16.58
CA ARG A 209 -11.25 -11.32 16.60
C ARG A 209 -11.21 -12.84 16.74
N GLY A 210 -10.03 -13.46 16.76
CA GLY A 210 -9.89 -14.91 16.77
C GLY A 210 -10.47 -15.59 15.51
N SER A 211 -10.28 -14.98 14.34
CA SER A 211 -10.82 -15.48 13.07
C SER A 211 -10.33 -16.90 12.75
N GLY A 212 -11.24 -17.76 12.30
CA GLY A 212 -10.90 -19.09 11.77
C GLY A 212 -10.46 -19.08 10.31
N LEU A 213 -10.53 -17.93 9.63
CA LEU A 213 -10.23 -17.80 8.22
C LEU A 213 -8.73 -17.98 7.95
N ARG A 214 -8.38 -18.86 7.00
CA ARG A 214 -6.99 -19.06 6.57
C ARG A 214 -6.53 -17.89 5.70
N LEU A 215 -5.81 -16.96 6.31
CA LEU A 215 -5.19 -15.83 5.62
C LEU A 215 -4.28 -16.29 4.45
N PRO A 216 -4.34 -15.63 3.28
CA PRO A 216 -3.50 -15.94 2.14
C PRO A 216 -2.04 -15.58 2.40
N ARG A 217 -1.12 -16.44 1.92
CA ARG A 217 0.30 -16.06 1.85
C ARG A 217 0.51 -15.01 0.75
N PRO A 218 1.58 -14.19 0.81
CA PRO A 218 1.86 -13.15 -0.18
C PRO A 218 1.72 -13.51 -1.67
N PRO A 219 2.14 -14.69 -2.16
CA PRO A 219 1.99 -15.05 -3.58
C PRO A 219 0.63 -15.69 -3.90
N GLU A 220 -0.22 -15.99 -2.92
CA GLU A 220 -1.50 -16.68 -3.18
C GLU A 220 -2.48 -15.75 -3.91
N PRO A 221 -3.15 -16.22 -4.98
CA PRO A 221 -4.05 -15.40 -5.80
C PRO A 221 -5.47 -15.30 -5.22
N ARG A 222 -5.55 -15.06 -3.90
CA ARG A 222 -6.78 -15.01 -3.10
C ARG A 222 -6.82 -13.70 -2.32
N LEU A 223 -8.02 -13.18 -2.11
CA LEU A 223 -8.25 -12.06 -1.20
C LEU A 223 -9.07 -12.51 0.00
N VAL A 224 -9.00 -11.75 1.08
CA VAL A 224 -9.87 -11.92 2.25
C VAL A 224 -10.47 -10.56 2.60
N TRP A 225 -11.66 -10.57 3.18
CA TRP A 225 -12.32 -9.36 3.64
C TRP A 225 -12.81 -9.50 5.07
N PHE A 226 -12.86 -8.36 5.76
CA PHE A 226 -13.33 -8.25 7.13
C PHE A 226 -14.17 -6.97 7.28
N VAL A 227 -15.38 -7.11 7.81
CA VAL A 227 -16.12 -5.98 8.39
C VAL A 227 -15.49 -5.65 9.74
N ARG A 228 -15.21 -4.37 9.97
CA ARG A 228 -14.60 -3.85 11.20
C ARG A 228 -15.66 -3.41 12.18
N GLU A 229 -15.67 -3.99 13.37
CA GLU A 229 -16.57 -3.63 14.47
C GLU A 229 -18.06 -3.53 14.04
N ALA A 230 -18.58 -4.60 13.42
CA ALA A 230 -19.97 -4.67 13.00
C ALA A 230 -20.93 -4.50 14.19
N TRP A 231 -21.90 -3.59 14.06
CA TRP A 231 -22.81 -3.20 15.13
C TRP A 231 -24.16 -3.93 14.99
N PRO A 232 -24.55 -4.76 15.98
CA PRO A 232 -25.84 -5.44 15.97
C PRO A 232 -26.94 -4.45 16.32
N SER A 233 -27.89 -4.24 15.41
CA SER A 233 -29.04 -3.37 15.64
C SER A 233 -30.32 -3.99 15.08
N PRO A 234 -31.52 -3.46 15.40
CA PRO A 234 -32.76 -3.96 14.81
C PRO A 234 -32.81 -3.89 13.28
N ALA A 235 -31.97 -3.04 12.65
CA ALA A 235 -31.96 -2.82 11.21
C ALA A 235 -30.67 -3.32 10.51
N THR A 236 -29.67 -3.80 11.26
CA THR A 236 -28.37 -4.21 10.71
C THR A 236 -27.88 -5.52 11.30
N GLY A 237 -27.30 -6.36 10.45
CA GLY A 237 -26.79 -7.67 10.83
C GLY A 237 -25.30 -7.67 11.16
N THR A 238 -24.84 -8.81 11.67
CA THR A 238 -23.43 -9.11 11.97
C THR A 238 -23.07 -10.53 11.56
N SER A 239 -23.83 -11.12 10.62
CA SER A 239 -23.60 -12.49 10.16
C SER A 239 -22.56 -12.57 9.04
N MET A 240 -22.41 -11.52 8.23
CA MET A 240 -21.45 -11.42 7.13
C MET A 240 -20.31 -10.47 7.51
N THR A 241 -19.39 -10.93 8.36
CA THR A 241 -18.31 -10.08 8.90
C THR A 241 -16.90 -10.46 8.48
N GLU A 242 -16.73 -11.61 7.82
CA GLU A 242 -15.48 -12.03 7.20
C GLU A 242 -15.72 -13.01 6.06
N GLY A 243 -14.76 -13.12 5.14
CA GLY A 243 -14.83 -14.09 4.06
C GLY A 243 -13.63 -14.05 3.13
N GLU A 244 -13.66 -14.95 2.15
CA GLU A 244 -12.62 -15.11 1.13
C GLU A 244 -13.16 -14.77 -0.25
N LEU A 245 -12.30 -14.22 -1.12
CA LEU A 245 -12.57 -14.05 -2.56
C LEU A 245 -11.51 -14.82 -3.36
N ALA A 246 -11.92 -15.91 -4.01
CA ALA A 246 -11.08 -16.78 -4.81
C ALA A 246 -11.41 -16.68 -6.32
N GLY A 247 -11.62 -15.46 -6.81
CA GLY A 247 -12.05 -15.17 -8.18
C GLY A 247 -13.39 -14.43 -8.25
N ASP A 248 -14.13 -14.44 -7.15
CA ASP A 248 -15.35 -13.67 -6.93
C ASP A 248 -15.09 -12.20 -6.55
N GLU A 249 -16.16 -11.41 -6.53
CA GLU A 249 -16.18 -10.03 -6.05
C GLU A 249 -17.07 -9.88 -4.80
N LEU A 250 -16.74 -8.89 -3.98
CA LEU A 250 -17.57 -8.37 -2.91
C LEU A 250 -18.27 -7.10 -3.41
N ALA A 251 -19.60 -7.06 -3.33
CA ALA A 251 -20.36 -5.86 -3.63
C ALA A 251 -20.75 -5.12 -2.35
N LEU A 252 -20.71 -3.79 -2.41
CA LEU A 252 -21.14 -2.90 -1.33
C LEU A 252 -21.98 -1.77 -1.94
N THR A 253 -23.17 -1.54 -1.40
CA THR A 253 -24.05 -0.42 -1.78
C THR A 253 -24.16 0.56 -0.62
N VAL A 254 -23.83 1.83 -0.85
CA VAL A 254 -23.75 2.81 0.23
C VAL A 254 -25.14 3.21 0.74
N GLN A 255 -25.30 3.25 2.07
CA GLN A 255 -26.51 3.67 2.79
C GLN A 255 -26.19 4.75 3.85
N SER A 256 -25.21 5.59 3.55
CA SER A 256 -24.85 6.79 4.30
C SER A 256 -24.56 7.93 3.32
N ASP A 257 -24.53 9.17 3.81
CA ASP A 257 -24.27 10.34 2.96
C ASP A 257 -22.94 10.23 2.21
N GLN A 258 -21.89 9.79 2.90
CA GLN A 258 -20.56 9.67 2.34
C GLN A 258 -19.77 8.52 2.98
N LEU A 259 -19.13 7.70 2.13
CA LEU A 259 -18.02 6.83 2.48
C LEU A 259 -16.80 7.17 1.63
N VAL A 260 -15.64 6.68 2.03
CA VAL A 260 -14.41 6.72 1.26
C VAL A 260 -13.85 5.32 1.06
N ALA A 261 -13.23 5.09 -0.09
CA ALA A 261 -12.39 3.92 -0.32
C ALA A 261 -10.96 4.37 -0.64
N PHE A 262 -9.97 3.89 0.10
CA PHE A 262 -8.55 4.16 -0.16
C PHE A 262 -7.69 2.91 0.02
N GLY A 263 -6.55 2.89 -0.65
CA GLY A 263 -5.65 1.74 -0.71
C GLY A 263 -4.27 2.06 -0.15
N ASP A 264 -3.64 1.08 0.49
CA ASP A 264 -2.24 1.13 0.97
C ASP A 264 -1.91 2.34 1.87
N GLY A 265 -2.90 2.86 2.59
CA GLY A 265 -2.76 4.04 3.45
C GLY A 265 -2.51 5.35 2.70
N ILE A 266 -2.81 5.43 1.40
CA ILE A 266 -2.80 6.68 0.62
C ILE A 266 -4.21 7.28 0.62
N GLU A 267 -4.57 7.99 1.69
CA GLU A 267 -5.89 8.62 1.84
C GLU A 267 -6.13 9.77 0.86
N SER A 268 -5.07 10.43 0.39
CA SER A 268 -5.17 11.53 -0.58
C SER A 268 -5.64 11.08 -1.96
N ASP A 269 -5.51 9.79 -2.26
CA ASP A 269 -6.01 9.16 -3.50
C ASP A 269 -7.09 8.14 -3.13
N ALA A 270 -8.27 8.69 -2.83
CA ALA A 270 -9.44 7.95 -2.39
C ALA A 270 -10.60 8.16 -3.36
N LEU A 271 -11.44 7.13 -3.46
CA LEU A 271 -12.75 7.23 -4.06
C LEU A 271 -13.73 7.76 -3.02
N THR A 272 -14.56 8.74 -3.39
CA THR A 272 -15.68 9.18 -2.57
C THR A 272 -16.93 8.47 -3.05
N LEU A 273 -17.65 7.84 -2.14
CA LEU A 273 -18.88 7.12 -2.45
C LEU A 273 -20.06 7.80 -1.76
N THR A 274 -21.16 8.00 -2.48
CA THR A 274 -22.36 8.64 -1.95
C THR A 274 -23.53 7.65 -1.85
N TRP A 275 -24.60 8.05 -1.16
CA TRP A 275 -25.81 7.25 -1.00
C TRP A 275 -26.26 6.56 -2.31
N GLY A 276 -26.52 5.25 -2.24
CA GLY A 276 -26.99 4.43 -3.35
C GLY A 276 -25.91 3.99 -4.33
N GLN A 277 -24.70 4.54 -4.25
CA GLN A 277 -23.61 4.17 -5.15
C GLN A 277 -23.13 2.74 -4.85
N ARG A 278 -22.84 1.98 -5.90
CA ARG A 278 -22.34 0.60 -5.78
C ARG A 278 -20.84 0.53 -6.03
N LEU A 279 -20.16 -0.13 -5.13
CA LEU A 279 -18.76 -0.52 -5.22
C LEU A 279 -18.65 -2.03 -5.40
N ARG A 280 -17.81 -2.45 -6.34
CA ARG A 280 -17.36 -3.85 -6.46
C ARG A 280 -15.89 -3.93 -6.15
N ILE A 281 -15.50 -4.91 -5.33
CA ILE A 281 -14.12 -5.16 -4.97
C ILE A 281 -13.76 -6.61 -5.26
N GLY A 282 -12.63 -6.81 -5.92
CA GLY A 282 -12.12 -8.13 -6.25
C GLY A 282 -10.64 -8.09 -6.57
N ARG A 283 -10.15 -9.18 -7.15
CA ARG A 283 -8.76 -9.29 -7.58
C ARG A 283 -8.51 -8.39 -8.78
N ALA A 284 -7.47 -7.56 -8.70
CA ALA A 284 -7.05 -6.76 -9.84
C ALA A 284 -6.49 -7.66 -10.96
N PRO A 285 -6.71 -7.30 -12.24
CA PRO A 285 -5.94 -7.89 -13.35
C PRO A 285 -4.46 -7.55 -13.25
N ALA A 286 -4.14 -6.32 -12.83
CA ALA A 286 -2.79 -5.86 -12.57
C ALA A 286 -2.15 -6.59 -11.38
N ARG A 287 -0.83 -6.76 -11.44
CA ARG A 287 -0.03 -7.42 -10.42
C ARG A 287 1.25 -6.64 -10.22
N LEU A 288 1.73 -6.60 -8.98
CA LEU A 288 3.10 -6.14 -8.73
C LEU A 288 4.06 -7.22 -9.22
N ARG A 289 5.07 -6.82 -10.00
CA ARG A 289 6.15 -7.68 -10.48
C ARG A 289 7.41 -7.41 -9.67
N LEU A 290 7.59 -8.15 -8.57
CA LEU A 290 8.69 -7.95 -7.63
C LEU A 290 9.93 -8.73 -8.06
N VAL A 291 11.07 -8.07 -8.25
CA VAL A 291 12.35 -8.71 -8.56
C VAL A 291 12.94 -9.32 -7.29
N ARG A 292 13.34 -10.59 -7.36
CA ARG A 292 13.82 -11.40 -6.24
C ARG A 292 15.25 -11.85 -6.42
#